data_AF-A0A344WD00-F1
#
_entry.id   AF-A0A344WD00-F1
#
_cell.length_a   1.000
_cell.length_b   1.000
_cell.length_c   1.000
_cell.angle_alpha   90.00
_cell.angle_beta   90.00
_cell.angle_gamma   90.00
#
_symmetry.space_group_name_H-M   'P 1'
#
loop_
_entity.id
_entity.type
_entity.pdbx_description
1 polymer ?
#
loop_
_entity_poly.entity_id
_entity_poly.type
_entity_poly.pdbx_seq_one_letter_code
_entity_poly.pdbx_strand_id
1 'polypeptide(L)'
;MKPFYALFALTLAASAAACKPSPQAESVSAGTPEAAASHSPAVGAATQTPPAGEPDTADTLALTPFEPTTVEIYCRFQRQAENGELGGALFITEIAGVPAPAAIGLDGQAVGLEEVSKTEQEGAAIWTYRNAERPVEVQLTLTETDEGFEYRAYEGTIRIVDPVQGEIIPIEGTCGV
;
A
#
# COMPACT_ATOMS: atom_id res chain seq x y z
N MET A 1 7.66 -11.77 47.54
CA MET A 1 6.61 -10.82 47.95
C MET A 1 6.28 -9.93 46.75
N LYS A 2 5.00 -9.76 46.47
CA LYS A 2 4.36 -8.83 45.50
C LYS A 2 3.41 -7.95 46.35
N PRO A 3 2.82 -6.86 45.85
CA PRO A 3 3.37 -5.67 45.20
C PRO A 3 2.97 -4.39 45.99
N PHE A 4 3.45 -3.20 45.65
CA PHE A 4 2.69 -1.97 45.95
C PHE A 4 2.85 -0.90 44.85
N TYR A 5 1.71 -0.27 44.60
CA TYR A 5 1.30 0.58 43.49
C TYR A 5 1.57 2.08 43.72
N ALA A 6 1.41 2.85 42.62
CA ALA A 6 1.05 4.27 42.54
C ALA A 6 2.20 5.28 42.75
N LEU A 7 2.31 6.40 42.02
CA LEU A 7 1.27 7.29 41.48
C LEU A 7 1.62 7.84 40.08
N PHE A 8 0.60 7.89 39.23
CA PHE A 8 0.48 8.78 38.07
C PHE A 8 0.10 10.19 38.54
N ALA A 9 0.74 11.23 38.02
CA ALA A 9 0.29 12.62 38.14
C ALA A 9 -0.04 13.15 36.74
N LEU A 10 -1.34 13.21 36.44
CA LEU A 10 -1.89 13.87 35.25
C LEU A 10 -2.11 15.35 35.56
N THR A 11 -1.43 16.24 34.84
CA THR A 11 -1.77 17.67 34.77
C THR A 11 -2.44 17.93 33.41
N LEU A 12 -3.76 18.08 33.41
CA LEU A 12 -4.50 18.60 32.25
C LEU A 12 -4.37 20.13 32.22
N ALA A 13 -3.75 20.63 31.15
CA ALA A 13 -3.77 22.04 30.80
C ALA A 13 -5.13 22.40 30.17
N ALA A 14 -5.79 23.43 30.73
CA ALA A 14 -6.93 24.09 30.13
C ALA A 14 -6.44 25.07 29.05
N SER A 15 -7.08 25.08 27.88
CA SER A 15 -7.07 26.24 26.97
C SER A 15 -8.33 26.19 26.09
N ALA A 16 -9.12 27.25 26.23
CA ALA A 16 -10.33 27.53 25.48
C ALA A 16 -10.03 27.97 24.04
N ALA A 17 -10.93 27.67 23.10
CA ALA A 17 -11.32 28.60 22.03
C ALA A 17 -12.47 28.03 21.17
N ALA A 18 -13.28 28.96 20.65
CA ALA A 18 -14.19 28.88 19.51
C ALA A 18 -15.60 28.29 19.72
N CYS A 19 -16.48 29.16 20.20
CA CYS A 19 -17.87 29.24 19.74
C CYS A 19 -17.93 29.35 18.20
N LYS A 20 -18.86 28.63 17.58
CA LYS A 20 -19.70 29.18 16.49
C LYS A 20 -21.04 28.41 16.41
N PRO A 21 -22.16 29.12 16.20
CA PRO A 21 -23.51 28.55 16.24
C PRO A 21 -23.91 27.85 14.93
N SER A 22 -24.90 26.97 15.09
CA SER A 22 -25.67 26.21 14.08
C SER A 22 -26.71 27.11 13.37
N PRO A 23 -27.76 26.57 12.70
CA PRO A 23 -27.90 26.10 11.32
C PRO A 23 -28.88 26.99 10.50
N GLN A 24 -29.05 26.73 9.19
CA GLN A 24 -30.22 27.03 8.33
C GLN A 24 -29.77 26.97 6.85
N ALA A 25 -30.56 26.67 5.83
CA ALA A 25 -31.87 26.07 5.66
C ALA A 25 -32.13 25.98 4.13
N GLU A 26 -33.07 25.11 3.78
CA GLU A 26 -34.05 25.24 2.69
C GLU A 26 -33.60 25.36 1.21
N SER A 27 -33.74 24.21 0.53
CA SER A 27 -34.65 23.98 -0.60
C SER A 27 -35.34 25.19 -1.25
N VAL A 28 -35.15 25.33 -2.56
CA VAL A 28 -36.11 25.98 -3.45
C VAL A 28 -36.53 25.00 -4.55
N SER A 29 -37.80 24.63 -4.46
CA SER A 29 -38.63 23.97 -5.44
C SER A 29 -39.00 24.94 -6.57
N ALA A 30 -39.20 24.44 -7.79
CA ALA A 30 -40.39 24.74 -8.63
C ALA A 30 -40.15 24.34 -10.09
N GLY A 31 -41.05 23.50 -10.63
CA GLY A 31 -41.18 23.34 -12.08
C GLY A 31 -41.86 22.05 -12.55
N THR A 32 -43.12 21.84 -12.17
CA THR A 32 -44.03 20.91 -12.89
C THR A 32 -45.18 21.75 -13.45
N PRO A 33 -45.56 21.55 -14.73
CA PRO A 33 -46.84 20.87 -15.05
C PRO A 33 -46.63 19.79 -16.13
N GLU A 34 -47.03 18.54 -15.89
CA GLU A 34 -48.35 17.94 -16.15
C GLU A 34 -48.55 17.42 -17.60
N ALA A 35 -48.46 16.08 -17.68
CA ALA A 35 -49.21 15.09 -18.46
C ALA A 35 -49.64 15.34 -19.93
N ALA A 36 -49.20 14.43 -20.80
CA ALA A 36 -50.04 13.86 -21.86
C ALA A 36 -49.69 12.39 -22.15
N ALA A 37 -50.68 11.53 -21.92
CA ALA A 37 -51.00 10.23 -22.56
C ALA A 37 -49.96 9.08 -22.61
N SER A 38 -50.24 8.03 -21.83
CA SER A 38 -49.80 6.63 -22.02
C SER A 38 -50.07 6.11 -23.43
N HIS A 39 -49.24 5.17 -23.94
CA HIS A 39 -49.57 3.87 -24.57
C HIS A 39 -48.27 3.02 -24.61
N SER A 40 -48.24 1.87 -23.91
CA SER A 40 -47.14 0.87 -23.87
C SER A 40 -47.18 -0.10 -25.07
N PRO A 41 -46.30 -1.13 -25.19
CA PRO A 41 -44.86 -1.27 -24.93
C PRO A 41 -44.08 -1.77 -26.17
N ALA A 42 -42.78 -1.54 -26.28
CA ALA A 42 -41.94 -2.26 -27.25
C ALA A 42 -40.55 -2.59 -26.69
N VAL A 43 -40.39 -3.89 -26.39
CA VAL A 43 -39.24 -4.77 -26.66
C VAL A 43 -37.86 -4.30 -26.20
N GLY A 44 -37.25 -5.14 -25.34
CA GLY A 44 -36.00 -4.89 -24.63
C GLY A 44 -34.85 -4.38 -25.48
N ALA A 45 -34.32 -3.22 -25.09
CA ALA A 45 -32.95 -2.88 -25.33
C ALA A 45 -32.10 -3.64 -24.31
N ALA A 46 -31.49 -4.74 -24.74
CA ALA A 46 -30.32 -5.25 -24.04
C ALA A 46 -29.27 -4.13 -24.07
N THR A 47 -29.07 -3.46 -22.95
CA THR A 47 -27.88 -2.66 -22.73
C THR A 47 -26.70 -3.60 -22.90
N GLN A 48 -26.04 -3.53 -24.05
CA GLN A 48 -24.73 -4.13 -24.21
C GLN A 48 -23.81 -3.31 -23.30
N THR A 49 -23.61 -3.81 -22.07
CA THR A 49 -22.43 -3.46 -21.30
C THR A 49 -21.24 -3.74 -22.20
N PRO A 50 -20.42 -2.75 -22.56
CA PRO A 50 -19.17 -3.02 -23.26
C PRO A 50 -18.42 -4.08 -22.47
N PRO A 51 -17.81 -5.11 -23.08
CA PRO A 51 -16.94 -6.00 -22.34
C PRO A 51 -15.94 -5.10 -21.61
N ALA A 52 -15.73 -5.38 -20.31
CA ALA A 52 -14.63 -4.78 -19.57
C ALA A 52 -13.38 -5.07 -20.40
N GLY A 53 -12.85 -4.05 -21.07
CA GLY A 53 -11.61 -4.17 -21.81
C GLY A 53 -10.58 -4.66 -20.81
N GLU A 54 -9.93 -5.77 -21.15
CA GLU A 54 -8.69 -6.16 -20.48
C GLU A 54 -7.80 -4.92 -20.40
N PRO A 55 -7.24 -4.60 -19.22
CA PRO A 55 -6.33 -3.47 -19.11
C PRO A 55 -5.21 -3.68 -20.14
N ASP A 56 -5.02 -2.67 -20.98
CA ASP A 56 -3.96 -2.63 -21.98
C ASP A 56 -2.63 -2.89 -21.24
N THR A 57 -2.05 -4.06 -21.45
CA THR A 57 -0.85 -4.53 -20.74
C THR A 57 0.41 -3.76 -21.16
N ALA A 58 0.26 -2.79 -22.06
CA ALA A 58 1.35 -2.03 -22.66
C ALA A 58 1.95 -0.93 -21.75
N ASP A 59 1.25 -0.47 -20.70
CA ASP A 59 1.69 0.69 -19.89
C ASP A 59 1.84 0.40 -18.39
N THR A 60 1.76 -0.86 -17.95
CA THR A 60 1.92 -1.19 -16.52
C THR A 60 3.40 -1.45 -16.22
N LEU A 61 4.04 -0.62 -15.37
CA LEU A 61 5.39 -0.90 -14.87
C LEU A 61 5.42 -2.29 -14.22
N ALA A 62 6.38 -3.12 -14.63
CA ALA A 62 6.51 -4.48 -14.15
C ALA A 62 7.61 -4.60 -13.09
N LEU A 63 7.26 -5.24 -11.97
CA LEU A 63 8.25 -5.67 -10.99
C LEU A 63 8.98 -6.89 -11.52
N THR A 64 10.29 -6.77 -11.60
CA THR A 64 11.17 -7.81 -12.16
C THR A 64 12.28 -8.13 -11.18
N PRO A 65 12.81 -9.36 -11.16
CA PRO A 65 14.03 -9.65 -10.43
C PRO A 65 15.20 -8.75 -10.86
N PHE A 66 16.08 -8.42 -9.92
CA PHE A 66 17.31 -7.69 -10.20
C PHE A 66 18.48 -8.25 -9.39
N GLU A 67 19.71 -7.96 -9.84
CA GLU A 67 20.93 -8.22 -9.07
C GLU A 67 21.25 -6.98 -8.22
N PRO A 68 21.35 -7.13 -6.88
CA PRO A 68 21.78 -6.05 -6.00
C PRO A 68 23.14 -5.49 -6.41
N THR A 69 23.29 -4.17 -6.40
CA THR A 69 24.57 -3.50 -6.65
C THR A 69 25.48 -3.45 -5.42
N THR A 70 24.96 -3.86 -4.26
CA THR A 70 25.67 -3.90 -2.97
C THR A 70 25.69 -5.32 -2.40
N VAL A 71 26.66 -5.58 -1.52
CA VAL A 71 26.75 -6.80 -0.71
C VAL A 71 26.16 -6.63 0.69
N GLU A 72 25.92 -5.39 1.14
CA GLU A 72 25.39 -5.07 2.47
C GLU A 72 23.86 -4.99 2.42
N ILE A 73 23.20 -6.15 2.34
CA ILE A 73 21.75 -6.25 2.25
C ILE A 73 21.17 -6.53 3.64
N TYR A 74 20.39 -5.60 4.18
CA TYR A 74 19.72 -5.75 5.47
C TYR A 74 18.38 -6.47 5.33
N CYS A 75 17.52 -6.04 4.39
CA CYS A 75 16.30 -6.75 4.05
C CYS A 75 16.36 -7.23 2.61
N ARG A 76 15.89 -8.46 2.36
CA ARG A 76 15.74 -9.02 1.01
C ARG A 76 14.39 -9.68 0.87
N PHE A 77 13.63 -9.26 -0.14
CA PHE A 77 12.33 -9.85 -0.50
C PHE A 77 12.35 -10.31 -1.95
N GLN A 78 11.74 -11.47 -2.17
CA GLN A 78 11.68 -12.14 -3.47
C GLN A 78 10.30 -12.74 -3.68
N ARG A 79 9.95 -13.03 -4.93
CA ARG A 79 8.69 -13.71 -5.24
C ARG A 79 8.64 -15.06 -4.52
N GLN A 80 7.50 -15.35 -3.90
CA GLN A 80 7.27 -16.63 -3.23
C GLN A 80 7.46 -17.79 -4.22
N ALA A 81 8.12 -18.87 -3.78
CA ALA A 81 8.38 -20.02 -4.63
C ALA A 81 7.09 -20.78 -5.00
N GLU A 82 6.75 -20.86 -6.29
CA GLU A 82 5.60 -21.66 -6.76
C GLU A 82 5.92 -23.16 -6.91
N ASN A 83 7.21 -23.51 -7.04
CA ASN A 83 7.72 -24.86 -7.27
C ASN A 83 8.85 -25.26 -6.29
N GLY A 84 9.03 -24.49 -5.20
CA GLY A 84 10.15 -24.65 -4.27
C GLY A 84 11.45 -24.00 -4.72
N GLU A 85 11.50 -23.37 -5.91
CA GLU A 85 12.62 -22.53 -6.32
C GLU A 85 12.33 -21.07 -5.95
N LEU A 86 13.19 -20.49 -5.12
CA LEU A 86 13.10 -19.09 -4.75
C LEU A 86 13.43 -18.21 -5.96
N GLY A 87 12.53 -17.27 -6.27
CA GLY A 87 12.75 -16.30 -7.33
C GLY A 87 13.89 -15.33 -7.01
N GLY A 88 14.32 -14.55 -8.01
CA GLY A 88 15.29 -13.48 -7.78
C GLY A 88 14.70 -12.34 -6.91
N ALA A 89 15.58 -11.52 -6.34
CA ALA A 89 15.18 -10.44 -5.45
C ALA A 89 14.33 -9.40 -6.19
N LEU A 90 13.20 -9.01 -5.60
CA LEU A 90 12.34 -7.94 -6.10
C LEU A 90 12.61 -6.63 -5.36
N PHE A 91 12.92 -6.70 -4.07
CA PHE A 91 13.16 -5.53 -3.22
C PHE A 91 14.27 -5.82 -2.21
N ILE A 92 15.10 -4.82 -1.95
CA ILE A 92 16.12 -4.85 -0.90
C ILE A 92 16.12 -3.56 -0.09
N THR A 93 16.61 -3.61 1.14
CA THR A 93 17.17 -2.44 1.84
C THR A 93 18.65 -2.66 2.09
N GLU A 94 19.44 -1.60 1.94
CA GLU A 94 20.87 -1.60 2.20
C GLU A 94 21.16 -1.11 3.62
N ILE A 95 22.10 -1.77 4.30
CA ILE A 95 22.64 -1.38 5.63
C ILE A 95 21.55 -1.32 6.74
N ALA A 96 21.91 -1.64 7.97
CA ALA A 96 21.01 -1.39 9.10
C ALA A 96 20.91 0.13 9.36
N GLY A 97 19.72 0.72 9.24
CA GLY A 97 19.52 2.16 9.43
C GLY A 97 18.06 2.61 9.34
N VAL A 98 17.76 3.83 9.80
CA VAL A 98 16.43 4.46 9.69
C VAL A 98 16.58 5.92 9.23
N PRO A 99 16.17 6.27 8.00
CA PRO A 99 15.70 5.37 6.94
C PRO A 99 16.88 4.62 6.28
N ALA A 100 16.70 3.32 6.02
CA ALA A 100 17.64 2.55 5.21
C ALA A 100 17.40 2.83 3.72
N PRO A 101 18.45 3.05 2.91
CA PRO A 101 18.31 3.08 1.45
C PRO A 101 17.64 1.80 0.95
N ALA A 102 16.70 1.91 0.02
CA ALA A 102 16.02 0.76 -0.56
C ALA A 102 16.23 0.72 -2.08
N ALA A 103 16.06 -0.46 -2.67
CA ALA A 103 16.04 -0.62 -4.12
C ALA A 103 15.02 -1.67 -4.53
N ILE A 104 14.45 -1.47 -5.72
CA ILE A 104 13.48 -2.37 -6.34
C ILE A 104 13.86 -2.68 -7.77
N GLY A 105 13.52 -3.87 -8.24
CA GLY A 105 13.69 -4.25 -9.64
C GLY A 105 12.50 -3.81 -10.48
N LEU A 106 12.74 -2.93 -11.45
CA LEU A 106 11.76 -2.46 -12.43
C LEU A 106 12.32 -2.62 -13.83
N ASP A 107 11.60 -3.33 -14.69
CA ASP A 107 11.99 -3.58 -16.09
C ASP A 107 13.44 -4.07 -16.25
N GLY A 108 13.89 -4.92 -15.33
CA GLY A 108 15.23 -5.50 -15.25
C GLY A 108 16.31 -4.60 -14.66
N GLN A 109 15.96 -3.41 -14.16
CA GLN A 109 16.91 -2.46 -13.58
C GLN A 109 16.67 -2.26 -12.08
N ALA A 110 17.76 -2.09 -11.32
CA ALA A 110 17.69 -1.64 -9.94
C ALA A 110 17.32 -0.15 -9.91
N VAL A 111 16.23 0.18 -9.23
CA VAL A 111 15.74 1.54 -9.01
C VAL A 111 15.81 1.85 -7.52
N GLY A 112 16.57 2.88 -7.15
CA GLY A 112 16.68 3.33 -5.77
C GLY A 112 15.36 3.88 -5.24
N LEU A 113 15.12 3.74 -3.94
CA LEU A 113 13.91 4.14 -3.27
C LEU A 113 14.23 4.78 -1.92
N GLU A 114 13.44 5.78 -1.56
CA GLU A 114 13.43 6.44 -0.27
C GLU A 114 12.26 5.92 0.57
N GLU A 115 12.49 5.70 1.86
CA GLU A 115 11.42 5.35 2.81
C GLU A 115 10.45 6.53 2.97
N VAL A 116 9.16 6.26 2.74
CA VAL A 116 8.07 7.22 3.00
C VAL A 116 7.46 6.94 4.38
N SER A 117 7.14 5.68 4.65
CA SER A 117 6.59 5.28 5.94
C SER A 117 6.80 3.79 6.21
N LYS A 118 6.93 3.43 7.49
CA LYS A 118 6.75 2.08 8.00
C LYS A 118 5.74 2.14 9.14
N THR A 119 4.62 1.46 8.97
CA THR A 119 3.52 1.45 9.94
C THR A 119 3.06 0.03 10.19
N GLU A 120 2.45 -0.23 11.34
CA GLU A 120 1.78 -1.50 11.61
C GLU A 120 0.27 -1.28 11.68
N GLN A 121 -0.48 -2.16 11.02
CA GLN A 121 -1.93 -2.16 10.99
C GLN A 121 -2.44 -3.60 11.03
N GLU A 122 -3.33 -3.91 11.98
CA GLU A 122 -4.02 -5.21 12.05
C GLU A 122 -3.08 -6.43 12.08
N GLY A 123 -1.87 -6.28 12.63
CA GLY A 123 -0.87 -7.35 12.69
C GLY A 123 0.00 -7.51 11.45
N ALA A 124 -0.16 -6.62 10.45
CA ALA A 124 0.72 -6.53 9.29
C ALA A 124 1.51 -5.21 9.31
N ALA A 125 2.77 -5.27 8.90
CA ALA A 125 3.59 -4.10 8.63
C ALA A 125 3.35 -3.61 7.20
N ILE A 126 3.01 -2.33 7.05
CA ILE A 126 2.84 -1.64 5.77
C ILE A 126 4.04 -0.71 5.59
N TRP A 127 4.87 -1.00 4.61
CA TRP A 127 6.04 -0.20 4.26
C TRP A 127 5.84 0.46 2.91
N THR A 128 5.97 1.78 2.86
CA THR A 128 5.82 2.57 1.64
C THR A 128 7.15 3.22 1.31
N TYR A 129 7.53 3.13 0.04
CA TYR A 129 8.76 3.69 -0.49
C TYR A 129 8.49 4.39 -1.81
N ARG A 130 9.25 5.45 -2.10
CA ARG A 130 9.12 6.21 -3.35
C ARG A 130 10.46 6.49 -4.00
N ASN A 131 10.48 6.64 -5.31
CA ASN A 131 11.63 7.20 -6.02
C ASN A 131 11.48 8.73 -6.11
N ALA A 132 12.57 9.47 -5.89
CA ALA A 132 12.55 10.94 -5.94
C ALA A 132 12.61 11.51 -7.37
N GLU A 133 13.13 10.73 -8.33
CA GLU A 133 13.40 11.15 -9.71
C GLU A 133 12.34 10.65 -10.72
N ARG A 134 11.62 9.58 -10.36
CA ARG A 134 10.62 8.88 -11.17
C ARG A 134 9.32 8.76 -10.39
N PRO A 135 8.15 8.87 -11.03
CA PRO A 135 6.87 8.67 -10.38
C PRO A 135 6.67 7.17 -10.11
N VAL A 136 7.31 6.66 -9.06
CA VAL A 136 7.23 5.27 -8.62
C VAL A 136 7.05 5.28 -7.11
N GLU A 137 5.90 4.81 -6.67
CA GLU A 137 5.65 4.48 -5.26
C GLU A 137 5.33 2.99 -5.13
N VAL A 138 5.91 2.35 -4.13
CA VAL A 138 5.82 0.92 -3.88
C VAL A 138 5.31 0.72 -2.46
N GLN A 139 4.40 -0.23 -2.30
CA GLN A 139 3.93 -0.66 -1.00
C GLN A 139 4.22 -2.15 -0.78
N LEU A 140 4.79 -2.45 0.38
CA LEU A 140 4.90 -3.80 0.92
C LEU A 140 3.89 -3.94 2.06
N THR A 141 3.18 -5.08 2.08
CA THR A 141 2.35 -5.50 3.22
C THR A 141 2.90 -6.82 3.72
N LEU A 142 3.43 -6.84 4.94
CA LEU A 142 4.26 -7.92 5.48
C LEU A 142 3.70 -8.43 6.80
N THR A 143 3.76 -9.74 7.00
CA THR A 143 3.46 -10.40 8.26
C THR A 143 4.73 -11.12 8.71
N GLU A 144 5.16 -10.90 9.94
CA GLU A 144 6.28 -11.64 10.53
C GLU A 144 5.90 -13.11 10.71
N THR A 145 6.74 -14.02 10.22
CA THR A 145 6.49 -15.46 10.27
C THR A 145 7.46 -16.21 11.18
N ASP A 146 8.66 -15.66 11.37
CA ASP A 146 9.69 -16.23 12.25
C ASP A 146 10.62 -15.13 12.75
N GLU A 147 11.19 -15.31 13.95
CA GLU A 147 12.23 -14.43 14.48
C GLU A 147 13.38 -15.25 15.08
N GLY A 148 14.60 -14.85 14.73
CA GLY A 148 15.85 -15.38 15.25
C GLY A 148 16.68 -14.30 15.94
N PHE A 149 17.86 -14.69 16.45
CA PHE A 149 18.76 -13.75 17.13
C PHE A 149 19.26 -12.63 16.21
N GLU A 150 19.47 -12.94 14.92
CA GLU A 150 20.05 -12.04 13.92
C GLU A 150 19.12 -11.77 12.73
N TYR A 151 17.90 -12.34 12.72
CA TYR A 151 16.97 -12.18 11.60
C TYR A 151 15.51 -12.12 12.03
N ARG A 152 14.68 -11.55 11.15
CA ARG A 152 13.21 -11.66 11.14
C ARG A 152 12.78 -12.11 9.74
N ALA A 153 11.91 -13.10 9.67
CA ALA A 153 11.33 -13.58 8.43
C ALA A 153 9.93 -13.01 8.23
N TYR A 154 9.58 -12.76 6.97
CA TYR A 154 8.32 -12.16 6.59
C TYR A 154 7.73 -12.87 5.39
N GLU A 155 6.40 -12.98 5.39
CA GLU A 155 5.60 -13.27 4.20
C GLU A 155 4.67 -12.09 3.91
N GLY A 156 4.32 -11.87 2.65
CA GLY A 156 3.50 -10.73 2.32
C GLY A 156 3.28 -10.49 0.84
N THR A 157 3.01 -9.23 0.50
CA THR A 157 2.83 -8.80 -0.88
C THR A 157 3.60 -7.52 -1.16
N ILE A 158 3.97 -7.33 -2.43
CA ILE A 158 4.52 -6.09 -2.97
C ILE A 158 3.72 -5.65 -4.20
N ARG A 159 3.54 -4.33 -4.35
CA ARG A 159 2.93 -3.74 -5.55
C ARG A 159 3.43 -2.32 -5.79
N ILE A 160 3.34 -1.88 -7.03
CA ILE A 160 3.44 -0.46 -7.40
C ILE A 160 2.07 0.18 -7.15
N VAL A 161 2.02 1.34 -6.48
CA VAL A 161 0.78 2.05 -6.14
C VAL A 161 0.65 3.40 -6.86
N ASP A 162 1.74 3.96 -7.38
CA ASP A 162 1.81 5.16 -8.22
C ASP A 162 2.90 4.92 -9.29
N PRO A 163 2.68 5.21 -10.58
CA PRO A 163 1.60 6.01 -11.18
C PRO A 163 0.34 5.21 -11.53
N VAL A 164 0.45 3.89 -11.50
CA VAL A 164 -0.63 2.94 -11.77
C VAL A 164 -0.57 1.84 -10.72
N GLN A 165 -1.73 1.36 -10.32
CA GLN A 165 -1.81 0.22 -9.41
C GLN A 165 -1.37 -1.04 -10.17
N GLY A 166 -0.17 -1.51 -9.87
CA GLY A 166 0.45 -2.68 -10.48
C GLY A 166 -0.04 -4.01 -9.90
N GLU A 167 0.51 -5.10 -10.44
CA GLU A 167 0.28 -6.45 -9.94
C GLU A 167 0.63 -6.58 -8.45
N ILE A 168 -0.20 -7.30 -7.70
CA ILE A 168 0.08 -7.69 -6.33
C ILE A 168 0.85 -9.00 -6.37
N ILE A 169 2.13 -8.95 -6.02
CA ILE A 169 3.02 -10.11 -6.09
C ILE A 169 3.23 -10.68 -4.69
N PRO A 170 2.95 -11.98 -4.45
CA PRO A 170 3.28 -12.63 -3.19
C PRO A 170 4.79 -12.72 -3.03
N ILE A 171 5.28 -12.34 -1.85
CA ILE A 171 6.69 -12.31 -1.53
C ILE A 171 6.98 -12.98 -0.19
N GLU A 172 8.19 -13.49 -0.08
CA GLU A 172 8.81 -13.88 1.17
C GLU A 172 10.16 -13.19 1.29
N GLY A 173 10.61 -12.96 2.51
CA GLY A 173 11.87 -12.26 2.72
C GLY A 173 12.36 -12.32 4.15
N THR A 174 13.57 -11.84 4.33
CA THR A 174 14.22 -11.75 5.65
C THR A 174 14.83 -10.37 5.81
N CYS A 175 14.80 -9.86 7.04
CA CYS A 175 15.57 -8.71 7.47
C CYS A 175 16.50 -9.13 8.60
N GLY A 176 17.79 -8.83 8.51
CA GLY A 176 18.77 -9.35 9.46
C GLY A 176 20.20 -9.13 9.02
N VAL A 177 21.13 -9.38 9.93
CA VAL A 177 22.58 -9.18 9.73
C VAL A 177 23.27 -10.39 9.12
#